data_AF-A0A0R3N8A9-F1
#
_entry.id   AF-A0A0R3N8A9-F1
#
_cell.length_a   1.000
_cell.length_b   1.000
_cell.length_c   1.000
_cell.angle_alpha   90.00
_cell.angle_beta   90.00
_cell.angle_gamma   90.00
#
_symmetry.space_group_name_H-M   'P 1'
#
loop_
_entity.id
_entity.type
_entity.pdbx_description
1 polymer ?
#
loop_
_entity_poly.entity_id
_entity_poly.type
_entity_poly.pdbx_seq_one_letter_code
_entity_poly.pdbx_strand_id
1 'polypeptide(L)'
;MTGTVADAPAKSTSTIARHQTRRAPREKDGKPAFIQIARTPLIPEKILRDHGAFCVIDTRFRAAARLLQCLWLREHDIPAGSSDAGDTFDGPAAFGNILSPDAAYAGRNFLSPAIHRLALQEWLMCEEDAAIDEERLLGNSLSSMPLVFNMFGPMALDRKLATAVFRELLPGFVRSVERIRFEHSPGRRDERFLADRTAFDLAVHVTTPSGEPGTLFIEVKYSESMEGPAARMRDRYNEASKEVRLYDNPDSLILRSAPVDQIWREGMLAQLAVDNGITPRAIFLAIGPKLNRRVQGVFRVYQGELLDADRQDADRVPFIPLTLETVIEAIVTAGATDHAQVLWNRYCDFERVYRLSLQQLTGDAARAPANKSAQHHQPAALPPTRRALAATPALRTRAASSRPCGAATKREAV
;
A
#
# COMPACT_ATOMS: atom_id res chain seq x y z
N MET A 1 -10.85 -24.29 -66.77
CA MET A 1 -10.56 -25.20 -65.64
C MET A 1 -9.68 -24.44 -64.66
N THR A 2 -10.31 -23.85 -63.66
CA THR A 2 -9.70 -23.03 -62.60
C THR A 2 -9.29 -23.93 -61.44
N GLY A 3 -8.00 -23.97 -61.11
CA GLY A 3 -7.47 -24.68 -59.94
C GLY A 3 -6.95 -23.69 -58.91
N THR A 4 -7.80 -23.36 -57.94
CA THR A 4 -7.49 -22.57 -56.74
C THR A 4 -6.88 -23.51 -55.70
N VAL A 5 -5.64 -23.24 -55.28
CA VAL A 5 -5.01 -23.91 -54.13
C VAL A 5 -5.36 -23.09 -52.90
N ALA A 6 -6.18 -23.66 -52.00
CA ALA A 6 -6.53 -23.06 -50.73
C ALA A 6 -5.49 -23.46 -49.68
N ASP A 7 -4.81 -22.47 -49.09
CA ASP A 7 -3.97 -22.65 -47.92
C ASP A 7 -4.83 -22.99 -46.70
N ALA A 8 -4.49 -24.09 -46.04
CA ALA A 8 -5.12 -24.53 -44.80
C ALA A 8 -4.58 -23.73 -43.61
N PRO A 9 -5.42 -23.26 -42.67
CA PRO A 9 -4.94 -22.57 -41.49
C PRO A 9 -4.30 -23.57 -40.51
N ALA A 10 -3.10 -23.22 -40.04
CA ALA A 10 -2.39 -23.95 -39.00
C ALA A 10 -3.21 -24.00 -37.72
N LYS A 11 -3.52 -25.22 -37.26
CA LYS A 11 -4.17 -25.46 -35.96
C LYS A 11 -3.17 -25.16 -34.84
N SER A 12 -3.28 -23.99 -34.24
CA SER A 12 -2.65 -23.68 -32.95
C SER A 12 -3.27 -24.57 -31.87
N THR A 13 -2.53 -25.59 -31.46
CA THR A 13 -2.90 -26.50 -30.37
C THR A 13 -2.05 -26.15 -29.16
N SER A 14 -2.39 -25.04 -28.52
CA SER A 14 -1.96 -24.73 -27.15
C SER A 14 -3.12 -25.04 -26.21
N THR A 15 -3.16 -26.29 -25.72
CA THR A 15 -4.10 -26.67 -24.66
C THR A 15 -3.56 -26.12 -23.35
N ILE A 16 -3.91 -24.86 -23.06
CA ILE A 16 -3.58 -24.20 -21.79
C ILE A 16 -4.34 -24.92 -20.67
N ALA A 17 -3.60 -25.43 -19.68
CA ALA A 17 -4.19 -25.94 -18.45
C ALA A 17 -5.04 -24.83 -17.83
N ARG A 18 -6.35 -25.07 -17.73
CA ARG A 18 -7.32 -24.19 -17.06
C ARG A 18 -6.74 -23.75 -15.73
N HIS A 19 -6.65 -22.44 -15.51
CA HIS A 19 -6.36 -21.91 -14.18
C HIS A 19 -7.56 -22.28 -13.31
N GLN A 20 -7.51 -23.46 -12.70
CA GLN A 20 -8.47 -23.80 -11.66
C GLN A 20 -8.31 -22.71 -10.60
N THR A 21 -9.40 -21.99 -10.35
CA THR A 21 -9.64 -21.18 -9.16
C THR A 21 -9.58 -22.11 -7.95
N ARG A 22 -8.38 -22.56 -7.62
CA ARG A 22 -8.13 -23.25 -6.37
C ARG A 22 -8.30 -22.19 -5.28
N ARG A 23 -9.34 -22.37 -4.48
CA ARG A 23 -9.54 -21.75 -3.17
C ARG A 23 -8.21 -21.51 -2.47
N ALA A 24 -7.97 -20.25 -2.11
CA ALA A 24 -6.93 -19.75 -1.22
C ALA A 24 -5.47 -20.11 -1.62
N PRO A 25 -4.49 -19.27 -1.25
CA PRO A 25 -3.10 -19.72 -1.22
C PRO A 25 -3.00 -21.03 -0.41
N ARG A 26 -2.15 -21.97 -0.83
CA ARG A 26 -1.85 -23.21 -0.09
C ARG A 26 -1.76 -22.90 1.42
N GLU A 27 -2.57 -23.55 2.26
CA GLU A 27 -2.27 -23.64 3.68
C GLU A 27 -0.88 -24.29 3.80
N LYS A 28 0.13 -23.50 4.21
CA LYS A 28 1.45 -24.02 4.51
C LYS A 28 1.39 -24.73 5.85
N ASP A 29 2.04 -25.87 5.97
CA ASP A 29 2.27 -26.62 7.22
C ASP A 29 3.19 -25.89 8.23
N GLY A 30 3.47 -24.59 8.01
CA GLY A 30 4.28 -23.74 8.87
C GLY A 30 3.41 -22.73 9.62
N LYS A 31 3.78 -22.43 10.88
CA LYS A 31 3.12 -21.35 11.63
C LYS A 31 3.30 -20.02 10.88
N PRO A 32 2.26 -19.17 10.80
CA PRO A 32 2.38 -17.87 10.16
C PRO A 32 3.44 -17.03 10.89
N ALA A 33 4.19 -16.23 10.13
CA ALA A 33 5.21 -15.35 10.70
C ALA A 33 4.61 -14.29 11.64
N PHE A 34 3.35 -13.91 11.37
CA PHE A 34 2.61 -12.94 12.15
C PHE A 34 1.24 -13.48 12.55
N ILE A 35 0.77 -13.13 13.75
CA ILE A 35 -0.53 -13.54 14.26
C ILE A 35 -1.41 -12.30 14.41
N GLN A 36 -2.49 -12.25 13.63
CA GLN A 36 -3.48 -11.17 13.72
C GLN A 36 -4.55 -11.50 14.76
N ILE A 37 -4.99 -10.52 15.54
CA ILE A 37 -6.15 -10.67 16.43
C ILE A 37 -7.43 -10.88 15.63
N ALA A 38 -8.44 -11.53 16.23
CA ALA A 38 -9.65 -11.94 15.50
C ALA A 38 -10.58 -10.78 15.09
N ARG A 39 -10.47 -9.63 15.78
CA ARG A 39 -11.35 -8.47 15.59
C ARG A 39 -10.54 -7.20 15.81
N THR A 40 -10.81 -6.17 15.01
CA THR A 40 -10.35 -4.81 15.27
C THR A 40 -10.70 -4.41 16.70
N PRO A 41 -9.81 -3.83 17.52
CA PRO A 41 -10.15 -3.36 18.87
C PRO A 41 -11.23 -2.27 18.82
N LEU A 42 -12.07 -2.19 19.85
CA LEU A 42 -12.90 -1.00 20.06
C LEU A 42 -12.14 -0.15 21.08
N ILE A 43 -11.73 1.04 20.67
CA ILE A 43 -10.87 1.89 21.49
C ILE A 43 -11.75 2.96 22.13
N PRO A 44 -11.74 3.09 23.47
CA PRO A 44 -12.45 4.17 24.15
C PRO A 44 -12.02 5.53 23.64
N GLU A 45 -12.98 6.44 23.50
CA GLU A 45 -12.76 7.80 23.01
C GLU A 45 -11.68 8.54 23.80
N LYS A 46 -11.66 8.40 25.13
CA LYS A 46 -10.64 9.01 25.98
C LYS A 46 -9.23 8.62 25.52
N ILE A 47 -8.99 7.33 25.26
CA ILE A 47 -7.69 6.82 24.82
C ILE A 47 -7.34 7.38 23.43
N LEU A 48 -8.31 7.46 22.52
CA LEU A 48 -8.07 8.08 21.22
C LEU A 48 -7.69 9.56 21.35
N ARG A 49 -8.37 10.33 22.22
CA ARG A 49 -8.08 11.75 22.47
C ARG A 49 -6.70 11.94 23.12
N ASP A 50 -6.37 11.15 24.14
CA ASP A 50 -5.07 11.18 24.82
C ASP A 50 -3.90 10.91 23.84
N HIS A 51 -4.19 10.27 22.71
CA HIS A 51 -3.23 9.95 21.67
C HIS A 51 -3.38 10.77 20.37
N GLY A 52 -4.23 11.81 20.36
CA GLY A 52 -4.48 12.62 19.17
C GLY A 52 -5.03 11.83 17.96
N ALA A 53 -5.69 10.70 18.24
CA ALA A 53 -6.25 9.76 17.27
C ALA A 53 -7.78 9.77 17.22
N PHE A 54 -8.45 10.68 17.94
CA PHE A 54 -9.90 10.74 17.95
C PHE A 54 -10.44 11.47 16.72
N CYS A 55 -11.28 10.81 15.94
CA CYS A 55 -12.05 11.40 14.84
C CYS A 55 -13.46 10.81 14.85
N VAL A 56 -14.49 11.67 14.94
CA VAL A 56 -15.89 11.23 15.14
C VAL A 56 -16.43 10.39 13.97
N ILE A 57 -15.92 10.63 12.76
CA ILE A 57 -16.35 9.93 11.54
C ILE A 57 -15.53 8.65 11.26
N ASP A 58 -14.54 8.33 12.10
CA ASP A 58 -13.74 7.13 11.89
C ASP A 58 -14.59 5.87 12.12
N THR A 59 -14.46 4.92 11.20
CA THR A 59 -14.90 3.55 11.47
C THR A 59 -14.05 2.94 12.58
N ARG A 60 -14.54 1.86 13.20
CA ARG A 60 -13.75 1.11 14.21
C ARG A 60 -12.35 0.73 13.70
N PHE A 61 -12.23 0.34 12.43
CA PHE A 61 -10.93 0.03 11.82
C PHE A 61 -10.07 1.28 11.66
N ARG A 62 -10.64 2.35 11.11
CA ARG A 62 -9.90 3.60 10.86
C ARG A 62 -9.38 4.21 12.16
N ALA A 63 -10.18 4.21 13.24
CA ALA A 63 -9.76 4.68 14.56
C ALA A 63 -8.57 3.86 15.10
N ALA A 64 -8.60 2.53 14.94
CA ALA A 64 -7.49 1.67 15.36
C ALA A 64 -6.23 1.86 14.51
N ALA A 65 -6.38 1.98 13.19
CA ALA A 65 -5.28 2.25 12.27
C ALA A 65 -4.66 3.62 12.54
N ARG A 66 -5.48 4.64 12.85
CA ARG A 66 -5.02 5.98 13.23
C ARG A 66 -4.23 5.95 14.52
N LEU A 67 -4.75 5.30 15.56
CA LEU A 67 -4.02 5.15 16.81
C LEU A 67 -2.68 4.43 16.57
N LEU A 68 -2.66 3.36 15.77
CA LEU A 68 -1.42 2.68 15.40
C LEU A 68 -0.41 3.63 14.73
N GLN A 69 -0.86 4.50 13.82
CA GLN A 69 0.02 5.50 13.21
C GLN A 69 0.52 6.55 14.21
N CYS A 70 -0.34 7.06 15.09
CA CYS A 70 0.06 8.02 16.12
C CYS A 70 1.12 7.43 17.07
N LEU A 71 1.04 6.14 17.37
CA LEU A 71 2.03 5.44 18.18
C LEU A 71 3.33 5.21 17.41
N TRP A 72 3.23 4.86 16.12
CA TRP A 72 4.38 4.70 15.23
C TRP A 72 5.21 5.98 15.16
N LEU A 73 4.58 7.12 14.88
CA LEU A 73 5.29 8.40 14.76
C LEU A 73 6.01 8.78 16.07
N ARG A 74 5.36 8.57 17.22
CA ARG A 74 5.95 8.85 18.53
C ARG A 74 7.17 7.99 18.85
N GLU A 75 7.12 6.69 18.58
CA GLU A 75 8.24 5.79 18.87
C GLU A 75 9.46 6.01 17.97
N HIS A 76 9.25 6.61 16.80
CA HIS A 76 10.32 6.91 15.85
C HIS A 76 10.75 8.38 15.89
N ASP A 77 10.34 9.11 16.93
CA ASP A 77 10.63 10.54 17.11
C ASP A 77 10.34 11.34 15.83
N ILE A 78 9.16 11.12 15.24
CA ILE A 78 8.69 11.83 14.05
C ILE A 78 7.69 12.90 14.51
N PRO A 79 8.03 14.19 14.38
CA PRO A 79 7.14 15.27 14.81
C PRO A 79 5.85 15.29 13.98
N ALA A 80 4.70 15.36 14.66
CA ALA A 80 3.37 15.52 14.05
C ALA A 80 3.00 17.00 13.86
N GLY A 81 2.03 17.27 12.99
CA GLY A 81 1.59 18.61 12.58
C GLY A 81 1.00 19.49 13.69
N SER A 82 0.66 18.91 14.84
CA SER A 82 0.21 19.63 16.03
C SER A 82 0.90 19.10 17.29
N SER A 83 1.92 19.83 17.75
CA SER A 83 2.62 19.54 19.02
C SER A 83 2.23 20.49 20.15
N ASP A 84 1.44 21.52 19.89
CA ASP A 84 1.10 22.52 20.90
C ASP A 84 -0.20 22.14 21.62
N ALA A 85 -0.07 21.92 22.93
CA ALA A 85 -1.15 21.51 23.85
C ALA A 85 -2.26 22.57 24.06
N GLY A 86 -2.26 23.66 23.26
CA GLY A 86 -3.19 24.78 23.37
C GLY A 86 -4.11 24.97 22.16
N ASP A 87 -3.84 24.31 21.03
CA ASP A 87 -4.70 24.44 19.85
C ASP A 87 -5.91 23.53 19.96
N THR A 88 -7.09 24.14 19.96
CA THR A 88 -8.37 23.43 19.87
C THR A 88 -8.39 22.53 18.64
N PHE A 89 -8.85 21.30 18.83
CA PHE A 89 -8.85 20.17 17.90
C PHE A 89 -9.78 20.35 16.68
N ASP A 90 -9.84 21.54 16.08
CA ASP A 90 -10.85 21.92 15.09
C ASP A 90 -10.29 22.08 13.66
N GLY A 91 -9.09 21.55 13.38
CA GLY A 91 -8.48 21.59 12.03
C GLY A 91 -7.84 20.25 11.58
N PRO A 92 -7.69 20.01 10.26
CA PRO A 92 -6.99 18.83 9.70
C PRO A 92 -5.55 18.64 10.21
N ALA A 93 -4.92 19.73 10.65
CA ALA A 93 -3.58 19.76 11.23
C ALA A 93 -3.49 19.20 12.67
N ALA A 94 -4.63 18.90 13.32
CA ALA A 94 -4.68 18.48 14.72
C ALA A 94 -4.55 16.96 14.95
N PHE A 95 -4.49 16.14 13.90
CA PHE A 95 -4.41 14.69 14.07
C PHE A 95 -2.96 14.22 14.25
N GLY A 96 -2.72 13.42 15.28
CA GLY A 96 -1.40 12.89 15.61
C GLY A 96 -0.80 11.90 14.59
N ASN A 97 -1.53 11.58 13.50
CA ASN A 97 -1.04 10.79 12.37
C ASN A 97 -0.56 11.65 11.19
N ILE A 98 -0.76 12.97 11.22
CA ILE A 98 -0.24 13.90 10.21
C ILE A 98 1.14 14.36 10.67
N LEU A 99 2.15 14.18 9.83
CA LEU A 99 3.51 14.62 10.10
C LEU A 99 3.58 16.15 10.04
N SER A 100 4.50 16.74 10.79
CA SER A 100 4.89 18.14 10.57
C SER A 100 5.44 18.32 9.15
N PRO A 101 5.29 19.51 8.55
CA PRO A 101 5.83 19.78 7.21
C PRO A 101 7.31 19.42 7.07
N ASP A 102 8.15 19.81 8.04
CA ASP A 102 9.59 19.51 8.01
C ASP A 102 9.86 17.99 8.02
N ALA A 103 9.13 17.23 8.84
CA ALA A 103 9.28 15.78 8.88
C ALA A 103 8.76 15.11 7.60
N ALA A 104 7.67 15.63 7.03
CA ALA A 104 7.11 15.17 5.76
C ALA A 104 8.10 15.37 4.60
N TYR A 105 8.65 16.58 4.45
CA TYR A 105 9.66 16.90 3.43
C TYR A 105 11.00 16.19 3.65
N ALA A 106 11.35 15.88 4.91
CA ALA A 106 12.49 15.02 5.22
C ALA A 106 12.25 13.53 4.90
N GLY A 107 11.05 13.17 4.42
CA GLY A 107 10.70 11.81 4.01
C GLY A 107 10.42 10.86 5.16
N ARG A 108 10.12 11.37 6.36
CA ARG A 108 9.92 10.54 7.56
C ARG A 108 8.66 9.66 7.49
N ASN A 109 7.80 9.87 6.50
CA ASN A 109 6.68 8.98 6.21
C ASN A 109 7.11 7.68 5.50
N PHE A 110 8.33 7.61 4.98
CA PHE A 110 8.85 6.43 4.28
C PHE A 110 9.78 5.61 5.17
N LEU A 111 9.77 4.29 4.98
CA LEU A 111 10.54 3.34 5.81
C LEU A 111 12.05 3.38 5.54
N SER A 112 12.48 4.00 4.43
CA SER A 112 13.90 4.24 4.16
C SER A 112 14.10 5.47 3.26
N PRO A 113 15.30 6.09 3.27
CA PRO A 113 15.64 7.16 2.34
C PRO A 113 15.54 6.75 0.88
N ALA A 114 15.78 5.47 0.55
CA ALA A 114 15.66 4.96 -0.80
C ALA A 114 14.21 4.93 -1.29
N ILE A 115 13.26 4.54 -0.41
CA ILE A 115 11.83 4.59 -0.72
C ILE A 115 11.36 6.04 -0.85
N HIS A 116 11.81 6.94 0.03
CA HIS A 116 11.49 8.36 -0.10
C HIS A 116 11.96 8.92 -1.44
N ARG A 117 13.21 8.65 -1.83
CA ARG A 117 13.75 9.07 -3.12
C ARG A 117 12.93 8.53 -4.29
N LEU A 118 12.55 7.25 -4.25
CA LEU A 118 11.69 6.65 -5.26
C LEU A 118 10.34 7.38 -5.33
N ALA A 119 9.69 7.62 -4.20
CA ALA A 119 8.41 8.32 -4.15
C ALA A 119 8.48 9.72 -4.76
N LEU A 120 9.55 10.48 -4.49
CA LEU A 120 9.77 11.78 -5.12
C LEU A 120 10.01 11.66 -6.63
N GLN A 121 10.73 10.63 -7.09
CA GLN A 121 10.96 10.40 -8.52
C GLN A 121 9.66 10.08 -9.25
N GLU A 122 8.84 9.19 -8.71
CA GLU A 122 7.54 8.83 -9.29
C GLU A 122 6.55 10.01 -9.23
N TRP A 123 6.59 10.82 -8.18
CA TRP A 123 5.77 12.03 -8.09
C TRP A 123 6.18 13.09 -9.14
N LEU A 124 7.47 13.37 -9.29
CA LEU A 124 7.98 14.35 -10.27
C LEU A 124 7.75 13.92 -11.72
N MET A 125 7.71 12.61 -11.98
CA MET A 125 7.55 12.02 -13.30
C MET A 125 6.17 11.37 -13.49
N CYS A 126 5.20 11.72 -12.65
CA CYS A 126 3.87 11.13 -12.73
C CYS A 126 3.21 11.42 -14.08
N GLU A 127 2.30 10.53 -14.48
CA GLU A 127 1.54 10.73 -15.71
C GLU A 127 0.77 12.04 -15.67
N GLU A 128 0.56 12.68 -16.82
CA GLU A 128 -0.35 13.82 -16.89
C GLU A 128 -1.72 13.43 -16.31
N ASP A 129 -2.31 14.27 -15.47
CA ASP A 129 -3.55 13.99 -14.74
C ASP A 129 -3.49 12.79 -13.75
N ALA A 130 -2.29 12.34 -13.34
CA ALA A 130 -2.12 11.41 -12.23
C ALA A 130 -2.67 11.99 -10.91
N ALA A 131 -3.29 11.13 -10.10
CA ALA A 131 -3.90 11.52 -8.84
C ALA A 131 -2.96 11.35 -7.63
N ILE A 132 -1.70 11.77 -7.77
CA ILE A 132 -0.74 11.79 -6.66
C ILE A 132 -0.89 13.08 -5.87
N ASP A 133 -1.41 12.96 -4.64
CA ASP A 133 -1.60 14.06 -3.71
C ASP A 133 -0.38 14.20 -2.79
N GLU A 134 0.32 15.33 -2.87
CA GLU A 134 1.58 15.59 -2.13
C GLU A 134 1.38 15.50 -0.62
N GLU A 135 0.33 16.13 -0.08
CA GLU A 135 0.06 16.17 1.36
C GLU A 135 -0.25 14.76 1.89
N ARG A 136 -1.04 13.98 1.14
CA ARG A 136 -1.35 12.58 1.49
C ARG A 136 -0.13 11.68 1.37
N LEU A 137 0.70 11.87 0.36
CA LEU A 137 1.90 11.07 0.11
C LEU A 137 2.97 11.33 1.19
N LEU A 138 3.31 12.60 1.41
CA LEU A 138 4.43 12.98 2.30
C LEU A 138 3.99 13.12 3.76
N GLY A 139 2.79 13.63 4.02
CA GLY A 139 2.37 14.07 5.36
C GLY A 139 1.41 13.15 6.09
N ASN A 140 0.63 12.31 5.39
CA ASN A 140 -0.42 11.52 6.03
C ASN A 140 -0.05 10.05 6.20
N SER A 141 0.43 9.66 7.38
CA SER A 141 0.83 8.27 7.67
C SER A 141 -0.33 7.25 7.66
N LEU A 142 -1.59 7.72 7.71
CA LEU A 142 -2.80 6.88 7.64
C LEU A 142 -3.27 6.63 6.19
N SER A 143 -2.67 7.31 5.20
CA SER A 143 -3.02 7.18 3.79
C SER A 143 -2.49 5.87 3.19
N SER A 144 -3.22 5.29 2.24
CA SER A 144 -2.74 4.13 1.45
C SER A 144 -1.57 4.49 0.54
N MET A 145 -1.47 5.74 0.04
CA MET A 145 -0.38 6.18 -0.85
C MET A 145 1.03 5.89 -0.28
N PRO A 146 1.41 6.39 0.92
CA PRO A 146 2.71 6.03 1.49
C PRO A 146 2.83 4.55 1.84
N LEU A 147 1.72 3.86 2.16
CA LEU A 147 1.74 2.40 2.32
C LEU A 147 2.15 1.69 1.02
N VAL A 148 1.61 2.10 -0.13
CA VAL A 148 1.98 1.54 -1.45
C VAL A 148 3.47 1.69 -1.68
N PHE A 149 4.03 2.88 -1.49
CA PHE A 149 5.48 3.09 -1.63
C PHE A 149 6.29 2.31 -0.59
N ASN A 150 5.86 2.26 0.67
CA ASN A 150 6.56 1.52 1.71
C ASN A 150 6.56 0.01 1.48
N MET A 151 5.49 -0.53 0.90
CA MET A 151 5.36 -1.95 0.62
C MET A 151 6.09 -2.34 -0.67
N PHE A 152 5.87 -1.61 -1.76
CA PHE A 152 6.32 -1.99 -3.09
C PHE A 152 7.59 -1.26 -3.55
N GLY A 153 8.00 -0.19 -2.87
CA GLY A 153 9.23 0.54 -3.19
C GLY A 153 10.48 -0.33 -3.17
N PRO A 154 10.72 -1.15 -2.13
CA PRO A 154 11.84 -2.09 -2.15
C PRO A 154 11.78 -3.09 -3.31
N MET A 155 10.59 -3.50 -3.73
CA MET A 155 10.42 -4.41 -4.89
C MET A 155 10.70 -3.68 -6.21
N ALA A 156 10.34 -2.41 -6.33
CA ALA A 156 10.67 -1.60 -7.50
C ALA A 156 12.18 -1.36 -7.62
N LEU A 157 12.87 -1.22 -6.48
CA LEU A 157 14.32 -1.05 -6.40
C LEU A 157 15.10 -2.37 -6.54
N ASP A 158 14.51 -3.51 -6.14
CA ASP A 158 15.08 -4.85 -6.27
C ASP A 158 14.10 -5.81 -6.98
N ARG A 159 14.34 -6.00 -8.28
CA ARG A 159 13.55 -6.90 -9.13
C ARG A 159 13.61 -8.37 -8.71
N LYS A 160 14.67 -8.82 -8.02
CA LYS A 160 14.75 -10.20 -7.52
C LYS A 160 13.78 -10.38 -6.36
N LEU A 161 13.74 -9.41 -5.45
CA LEU A 161 12.74 -9.38 -4.37
C LEU A 161 11.32 -9.34 -4.95
N ALA A 162 11.04 -8.44 -5.91
CA ALA A 162 9.74 -8.38 -6.57
C ALA A 162 9.34 -9.73 -7.18
N THR A 163 10.27 -10.35 -7.92
CA THR A 163 10.05 -11.66 -8.54
C THR A 163 9.75 -12.73 -7.50
N ALA A 164 10.51 -12.78 -6.40
CA ALA A 164 10.29 -13.76 -5.34
C ALA A 164 8.92 -13.59 -4.68
N VAL A 165 8.53 -12.36 -4.34
CA VAL A 165 7.23 -12.06 -3.72
C VAL A 165 6.07 -12.40 -4.64
N PHE A 166 6.08 -11.92 -5.88
CA PHE A 166 4.95 -12.14 -6.79
C PHE A 166 4.87 -13.59 -7.31
N ARG A 167 5.99 -14.34 -7.34
CA ARG A 167 5.96 -15.80 -7.56
C ARG A 167 5.34 -16.55 -6.41
N GLU A 168 5.56 -16.11 -5.17
CA GLU A 168 4.91 -16.68 -4.00
C GLU A 168 3.40 -16.43 -4.04
N LEU A 169 2.99 -15.21 -4.37
CA LEU A 169 1.57 -14.84 -4.44
C LEU A 169 0.84 -15.47 -5.64
N LEU A 170 1.49 -15.53 -6.81
CA LEU A 170 0.87 -15.91 -8.09
C LEU A 170 1.80 -16.83 -8.92
N PRO A 171 2.15 -18.04 -8.42
CA PRO A 171 3.12 -18.91 -9.07
C PRO A 171 2.70 -19.39 -10.48
N GLY A 172 1.39 -19.40 -10.77
CA GLY A 172 0.85 -19.76 -12.08
C GLY A 172 0.92 -18.64 -13.13
N PHE A 173 1.16 -17.40 -12.70
CA PHE A 173 1.13 -16.23 -13.58
C PHE A 173 2.47 -15.50 -13.65
N VAL A 174 3.30 -15.56 -12.60
CA VAL A 174 4.55 -14.80 -12.53
C VAL A 174 5.75 -15.76 -12.59
N ARG A 175 6.63 -15.55 -13.57
CA ARG A 175 7.98 -16.14 -13.61
C ARG A 175 9.04 -15.12 -13.18
N SER A 176 8.93 -13.89 -13.68
CA SER A 176 9.80 -12.77 -13.34
C SER A 176 9.05 -11.45 -13.37
N VAL A 177 9.47 -10.50 -12.53
CA VAL A 177 9.03 -9.10 -12.59
C VAL A 177 10.03 -8.30 -13.42
N GLU A 178 9.49 -7.57 -14.40
CA GLU A 178 10.25 -6.73 -15.31
C GLU A 178 10.33 -5.29 -14.82
N ARG A 179 9.20 -4.74 -14.37
CA ARG A 179 9.09 -3.36 -13.89
C ARG A 179 7.84 -3.19 -13.03
N ILE A 180 7.90 -2.26 -12.08
CA ILE A 180 6.75 -1.74 -11.34
C ILE A 180 6.56 -0.27 -11.73
N ARG A 181 5.34 0.14 -12.04
CA ARG A 181 4.93 1.55 -12.21
C ARG A 181 3.96 1.91 -11.09
N PHE A 182 4.10 3.11 -10.53
CA PHE A 182 3.22 3.64 -9.49
C PHE A 182 2.26 4.65 -10.10
N GLU A 183 0.99 4.64 -9.67
CA GLU A 183 -0.11 5.43 -10.26
C GLU A 183 -0.09 5.28 -11.79
N HIS A 184 -0.76 4.26 -12.30
CA HIS A 184 -0.74 3.98 -13.73
C HIS A 184 -2.14 3.79 -14.28
N SER A 185 -2.43 4.47 -15.39
CA SER A 185 -3.62 4.22 -16.19
C SER A 185 -3.22 3.76 -17.59
N PRO A 186 -3.67 2.58 -18.07
CA PRO A 186 -3.38 2.10 -19.42
C PRO A 186 -4.04 2.92 -20.53
N GLY A 187 -4.95 3.84 -20.19
CA GLY A 187 -5.77 4.57 -21.16
C GLY A 187 -6.42 5.83 -20.59
N ARG A 188 -5.65 6.64 -19.85
CA ARG A 188 -6.16 7.86 -19.21
C ARG A 188 -6.83 8.77 -20.24
N ARG A 189 -8.08 9.14 -19.99
CA ARG A 189 -8.95 9.98 -20.84
C ARG A 189 -9.18 9.46 -22.27
N ASP A 190 -8.69 8.29 -22.63
CA ASP A 190 -8.86 7.71 -23.96
C ASP A 190 -10.24 7.02 -24.06
N GLU A 191 -10.96 7.30 -25.15
CA GLU A 191 -12.31 6.81 -25.42
C GLU A 191 -12.35 5.30 -25.68
N ARG A 192 -11.23 4.71 -26.12
CA ARG A 192 -11.08 3.25 -26.21
C ARG A 192 -11.20 2.58 -24.83
N PHE A 193 -10.94 3.33 -23.76
CA PHE A 193 -11.00 2.88 -22.37
C PHE A 193 -12.23 3.49 -21.69
N LEU A 194 -12.09 4.10 -20.51
CA LEU A 194 -13.22 4.66 -19.76
C LEU A 194 -13.45 6.16 -20.01
N ALA A 195 -12.63 6.80 -20.86
CA ALA A 195 -12.62 8.24 -21.08
C ALA A 195 -12.51 9.08 -19.78
N ASP A 196 -11.93 8.52 -18.72
CA ASP A 196 -11.81 9.14 -17.40
C ASP A 196 -10.38 9.04 -16.84
N ARG A 197 -10.21 9.38 -15.55
CA ARG A 197 -8.92 9.35 -14.86
C ARG A 197 -8.77 8.12 -13.96
N THR A 198 -9.50 7.03 -14.22
CA THR A 198 -9.29 5.77 -13.49
C THR A 198 -7.86 5.30 -13.68
N ALA A 199 -7.21 4.94 -12.59
CA ALA A 199 -5.85 4.46 -12.55
C ALA A 199 -5.74 3.39 -11.45
N PHE A 200 -4.66 2.62 -11.48
CA PHE A 200 -4.30 1.69 -10.42
C PHE A 200 -3.17 2.27 -9.60
N ASP A 201 -3.12 1.94 -8.31
CA ASP A 201 -1.94 2.25 -7.48
C ASP A 201 -0.65 1.69 -8.09
N LEU A 202 -0.71 0.50 -8.71
CA LEU A 202 0.43 -0.10 -9.40
C LEU A 202 0.06 -0.83 -10.70
N ALA A 203 1.02 -0.82 -11.62
CA ALA A 203 1.10 -1.80 -12.71
C ALA A 203 2.45 -2.54 -12.65
N VAL A 204 2.40 -3.84 -12.43
CA VAL A 204 3.58 -4.72 -12.38
C VAL A 204 3.67 -5.51 -13.68
N HIS A 205 4.66 -5.16 -14.51
CA HIS A 205 4.93 -5.90 -15.74
C HIS A 205 5.72 -7.17 -15.41
N VAL A 206 5.26 -8.30 -15.92
CA VAL A 206 5.82 -9.62 -15.62
C VAL A 206 6.07 -10.41 -16.90
N THR A 207 6.98 -11.36 -16.81
CA THR A 207 7.02 -12.51 -17.72
C THR A 207 6.31 -13.68 -17.05
N THR A 208 5.45 -14.38 -17.78
CA THR A 208 4.69 -15.52 -17.27
C THR A 208 5.50 -16.83 -17.32
N PRO A 209 5.04 -17.92 -16.66
CA PRO A 209 5.65 -19.23 -16.80
C PRO A 209 5.68 -19.78 -18.24
N SER A 210 4.83 -19.31 -19.17
CA SER A 210 4.93 -19.67 -20.60
C SER A 210 5.96 -18.82 -21.36
N GLY A 211 6.49 -17.76 -20.76
CA GLY A 211 7.42 -16.82 -21.41
C GLY A 211 6.74 -15.62 -22.07
N GLU A 212 5.41 -15.51 -21.95
CA GLU A 212 4.64 -14.38 -22.48
C GLU A 212 4.69 -13.17 -21.52
N PRO A 213 4.59 -11.93 -22.03
CA PRO A 213 4.36 -10.77 -21.17
C PRO A 213 3.02 -10.85 -20.43
N GLY A 214 2.91 -10.16 -19.30
CA GLY A 214 1.65 -9.95 -18.59
C GLY A 214 1.74 -8.74 -17.66
N THR A 215 0.60 -8.32 -17.12
CA THR A 215 0.53 -7.19 -16.19
C THR A 215 -0.32 -7.52 -14.97
N LEU A 216 0.18 -7.25 -13.77
CA LEU A 216 -0.65 -7.20 -12.56
C LEU A 216 -1.06 -5.74 -12.35
N PHE A 217 -2.35 -5.46 -12.42
CA PHE A 217 -2.91 -4.19 -11.99
C PHE A 217 -3.30 -4.32 -10.52
N ILE A 218 -2.87 -3.39 -9.67
CA ILE A 218 -3.03 -3.51 -8.22
C ILE A 218 -3.65 -2.23 -7.66
N GLU A 219 -4.72 -2.39 -6.91
CA GLU A 219 -5.32 -1.35 -6.07
C GLU A 219 -5.14 -1.70 -4.59
N VAL A 220 -4.74 -0.72 -3.77
CA VAL A 220 -4.49 -0.90 -2.33
C VAL A 220 -5.40 0.01 -1.52
N LYS A 221 -6.25 -0.61 -0.72
CA LYS A 221 -6.99 0.04 0.35
C LYS A 221 -6.29 -0.19 1.68
N TYR A 222 -6.34 0.81 2.56
CA TYR A 222 -5.91 0.71 3.94
C TYR A 222 -7.02 1.10 4.91
N SER A 223 -7.21 2.40 5.13
CA SER A 223 -8.03 2.97 6.21
C SER A 223 -9.40 3.49 5.74
N GLU A 224 -9.72 3.31 4.47
CA GLU A 224 -10.95 3.76 3.84
C GLU A 224 -12.19 3.15 4.51
N SER A 225 -13.24 3.96 4.65
CA SER A 225 -14.54 3.54 5.16
C SER A 225 -15.43 2.88 4.09
N MET A 226 -15.04 2.98 2.82
CA MET A 226 -15.83 2.66 1.62
C MET A 226 -17.13 3.46 1.51
N GLU A 227 -17.18 4.61 2.19
CA GLU A 227 -18.25 5.60 2.09
C GLU A 227 -17.73 6.81 1.33
N GLY A 228 -18.60 7.42 0.53
CA GLY A 228 -18.26 8.56 -0.31
C GLY A 228 -19.30 8.72 -1.41
N PRO A 229 -19.24 9.80 -2.20
CA PRO A 229 -20.04 9.90 -3.40
C PRO A 229 -19.56 8.87 -4.43
N ALA A 230 -20.49 8.16 -5.06
CA ALA A 230 -20.16 7.41 -6.27
C ALA A 230 -19.63 8.38 -7.35
N ALA A 231 -18.79 7.89 -8.23
CA ALA A 231 -18.38 8.61 -9.42
C ALA A 231 -19.62 9.04 -10.22
N ARG A 232 -19.56 10.25 -10.79
CA ARG A 232 -20.60 10.70 -11.71
C ARG A 232 -20.70 9.70 -12.86
N MET A 233 -21.89 9.14 -13.03
CA MET A 233 -22.16 8.15 -14.07
C MET A 233 -21.93 8.74 -15.46
N ARG A 234 -21.35 7.93 -16.35
CA ARG A 234 -21.06 8.25 -17.75
C ARG A 234 -21.59 7.15 -18.67
N ASP A 235 -21.98 7.51 -19.88
CA ASP A 235 -22.47 6.54 -20.88
C ASP A 235 -21.41 5.48 -21.19
N ARG A 236 -20.14 5.90 -21.30
CA ARG A 236 -19.02 5.00 -21.54
C ARG A 236 -18.90 3.89 -20.50
N TYR A 237 -19.31 4.12 -19.23
CA TYR A 237 -19.26 3.06 -18.22
C TYR A 237 -20.29 1.96 -18.48
N ASN A 238 -21.48 2.31 -18.98
CA ASN A 238 -22.50 1.32 -19.34
C ASN A 238 -22.07 0.49 -20.56
N GLU A 239 -21.47 1.15 -21.55
CA GLU A 239 -20.93 0.49 -22.75
C GLU A 239 -19.79 -0.45 -22.37
N ALA A 240 -18.79 0.05 -21.63
CA ALA A 240 -17.64 -0.72 -21.18
C ALA A 240 -18.06 -1.94 -20.36
N SER A 241 -19.03 -1.80 -19.46
CA SER A 241 -19.52 -2.91 -18.62
C SER A 241 -20.03 -4.10 -19.44
N LYS A 242 -20.64 -3.82 -20.60
CA LYS A 242 -21.13 -4.84 -21.54
C LYS A 242 -19.99 -5.37 -22.41
N GLU A 243 -19.13 -4.48 -22.88
CA GLU A 243 -17.98 -4.79 -23.75
C GLU A 243 -17.00 -5.76 -23.10
N VAL A 244 -16.65 -5.55 -21.84
CA VAL A 244 -15.62 -6.33 -21.14
C VAL A 244 -16.04 -7.76 -20.82
N ARG A 245 -17.34 -8.09 -20.90
CA ARG A 245 -17.91 -9.42 -20.63
C ARG A 245 -17.39 -10.07 -19.34
N LEU A 246 -17.24 -9.28 -18.28
CA LEU A 246 -16.77 -9.75 -16.97
C LEU A 246 -17.91 -10.13 -16.01
N TYR A 247 -19.10 -9.56 -16.21
CA TYR A 247 -20.16 -9.54 -15.19
C TYR A 247 -21.32 -10.47 -15.55
N ASP A 248 -21.93 -11.09 -14.53
CA ASP A 248 -23.19 -11.82 -14.69
C ASP A 248 -24.32 -10.92 -15.16
N ASN A 249 -24.40 -9.71 -14.58
CA ASN A 249 -25.29 -8.66 -15.01
C ASN A 249 -24.51 -7.34 -15.18
N PRO A 250 -24.13 -6.94 -16.41
CA PRO A 250 -23.39 -5.70 -16.63
C PRO A 250 -24.17 -4.43 -16.27
N ASP A 251 -25.50 -4.52 -16.14
CA ASP A 251 -26.40 -3.43 -15.75
C ASP A 251 -26.73 -3.44 -14.24
N SER A 252 -26.04 -4.26 -13.43
CA SER A 252 -26.24 -4.33 -11.98
C SER A 252 -26.08 -2.97 -11.29
N LEU A 253 -27.05 -2.60 -10.45
CA LEU A 253 -26.98 -1.39 -9.61
C LEU A 253 -25.93 -1.52 -8.50
N ILE A 254 -25.54 -2.74 -8.12
CA ILE A 254 -24.50 -2.98 -7.11
C ILE A 254 -23.15 -2.49 -7.63
N LEU A 255 -22.82 -2.77 -8.89
CA LEU A 255 -21.60 -2.27 -9.55
C LEU A 255 -21.52 -0.74 -9.59
N ARG A 256 -22.67 -0.05 -9.58
CA ARG A 256 -22.80 1.42 -9.63
C ARG A 256 -22.92 2.05 -8.24
N SER A 257 -22.92 1.24 -7.18
CA SER A 257 -23.00 1.74 -5.82
C SER A 257 -21.67 2.34 -5.37
N ALA A 258 -21.72 3.40 -4.57
CA ALA A 258 -20.53 4.13 -4.14
C ALA A 258 -19.41 3.28 -3.49
N PRO A 259 -19.71 2.18 -2.76
CA PRO A 259 -18.64 1.33 -2.23
C PRO A 259 -17.90 0.52 -3.30
N VAL A 260 -18.54 0.21 -4.44
CA VAL A 260 -18.07 -0.78 -5.43
C VAL A 260 -17.60 -0.12 -6.73
N ASP A 261 -18.13 1.06 -7.07
CA ASP A 261 -17.96 1.70 -8.37
C ASP A 261 -16.49 1.92 -8.78
N GLN A 262 -15.59 2.22 -7.84
CA GLN A 262 -14.17 2.34 -8.11
C GLN A 262 -13.58 1.01 -8.59
N ILE A 263 -13.81 -0.07 -7.84
CA ILE A 263 -13.30 -1.41 -8.18
C ILE A 263 -13.93 -1.91 -9.49
N TRP A 264 -15.20 -1.57 -9.73
CA TRP A 264 -15.87 -1.85 -11.00
C TRP A 264 -15.19 -1.17 -12.18
N ARG A 265 -14.93 0.14 -12.09
CA ARG A 265 -14.19 0.87 -13.13
C ARG A 265 -12.79 0.33 -13.34
N GLU A 266 -12.06 0.05 -12.27
CA GLU A 266 -10.72 -0.54 -12.35
C GLU A 266 -10.73 -1.93 -13.03
N GLY A 267 -11.69 -2.79 -12.71
CA GLY A 267 -11.81 -4.10 -13.38
C GLY A 267 -12.13 -3.98 -14.87
N MET A 268 -13.03 -3.06 -15.25
CA MET A 268 -13.28 -2.75 -16.66
C MET A 268 -12.01 -2.23 -17.35
N LEU A 269 -11.28 -1.30 -16.71
CA LEU A 269 -10.05 -0.73 -17.25
C LEU A 269 -8.97 -1.79 -17.46
N ALA A 270 -8.83 -2.74 -16.52
CA ALA A 270 -7.89 -3.85 -16.64
C ALA A 270 -8.23 -4.75 -17.84
N GLN A 271 -9.51 -5.04 -18.06
CA GLN A 271 -9.93 -5.83 -19.23
C GLN A 271 -9.74 -5.07 -20.54
N LEU A 272 -10.10 -3.78 -20.59
CA LEU A 272 -9.90 -2.95 -21.78
C LEU A 272 -8.43 -2.82 -22.15
N ALA A 273 -7.51 -2.88 -21.18
CA ALA A 273 -6.07 -2.96 -21.45
C ALA A 273 -5.66 -4.24 -22.18
N VAL A 274 -6.33 -5.37 -21.92
CA VAL A 274 -6.14 -6.61 -22.67
C VAL A 274 -6.77 -6.50 -24.05
N ASP A 275 -8.03 -6.09 -24.12
CA ASP A 275 -8.80 -6.05 -25.36
C ASP A 275 -8.20 -5.06 -26.39
N ASN A 276 -7.60 -3.95 -25.92
CA ASN A 276 -6.90 -2.97 -26.76
C ASN A 276 -5.40 -3.26 -26.96
N GLY A 277 -4.90 -4.42 -26.53
CA GLY A 277 -3.54 -4.87 -26.80
C GLY A 277 -2.43 -4.13 -26.04
N ILE A 278 -2.75 -3.44 -24.94
CA ILE A 278 -1.73 -2.83 -24.06
C ILE A 278 -0.91 -3.91 -23.35
N THR A 279 -1.56 -5.00 -22.97
CA THR A 279 -0.93 -6.19 -22.37
C THR A 279 -1.67 -7.43 -22.87
N PRO A 280 -0.98 -8.52 -23.27
CA PRO A 280 -1.66 -9.69 -23.81
C PRO A 280 -2.47 -10.44 -22.73
N ARG A 281 -2.07 -10.30 -21.46
CA ARG A 281 -2.76 -10.90 -20.30
C ARG A 281 -2.62 -9.98 -19.09
N ALA A 282 -3.60 -10.02 -18.20
CA ALA A 282 -3.51 -9.32 -16.92
C ALA A 282 -4.20 -10.07 -15.77
N ILE A 283 -3.91 -9.65 -14.55
CA ILE A 283 -4.65 -9.97 -13.32
C ILE A 283 -4.94 -8.64 -12.61
N PHE A 284 -6.16 -8.47 -12.09
CA PHE A 284 -6.49 -7.36 -11.22
C PHE A 284 -6.44 -7.82 -9.75
N LEU A 285 -5.50 -7.27 -8.98
CA LEU A 285 -5.37 -7.49 -7.55
C LEU A 285 -5.96 -6.32 -6.77
N ALA A 286 -6.75 -6.64 -5.74
CA ALA A 286 -7.14 -5.66 -4.74
C ALA A 286 -6.60 -6.08 -3.37
N ILE A 287 -5.90 -5.18 -2.69
CA ILE A 287 -5.24 -5.47 -1.43
C ILE A 287 -5.89 -4.63 -0.34
N GLY A 288 -6.20 -5.26 0.80
CA GLY A 288 -6.71 -4.54 1.97
C GLY A 288 -6.43 -5.28 3.27
N PRO A 289 -6.39 -4.60 4.43
CA PRO A 289 -6.18 -5.27 5.71
C PRO A 289 -7.28 -6.29 6.01
N LYS A 290 -6.92 -7.46 6.56
CA LYS A 290 -7.88 -8.48 6.97
C LYS A 290 -8.93 -7.94 7.95
N LEU A 291 -8.52 -7.02 8.83
CA LEU A 291 -9.38 -6.42 9.84
C LEU A 291 -10.23 -5.24 9.33
N ASN A 292 -9.95 -4.69 8.14
CA ASN A 292 -10.86 -3.71 7.52
C ASN A 292 -12.02 -4.45 6.84
N ARG A 293 -13.00 -4.89 7.64
CA ARG A 293 -14.12 -5.72 7.18
C ARG A 293 -15.00 -5.06 6.12
N ARG A 294 -15.01 -3.71 6.03
CA ARG A 294 -15.75 -2.98 5.00
C ARG A 294 -15.08 -3.13 3.64
N VAL A 295 -13.77 -2.86 3.57
CA VAL A 295 -12.95 -3.14 2.37
C VAL A 295 -13.07 -4.60 1.95
N GLN A 296 -12.87 -5.54 2.88
CA GLN A 296 -13.02 -6.98 2.59
C GLN A 296 -14.44 -7.34 2.15
N GLY A 297 -15.45 -6.63 2.65
CA GLY A 297 -16.85 -6.78 2.24
C GLY A 297 -17.06 -6.34 0.80
N VAL A 298 -16.57 -5.16 0.43
CA VAL A 298 -16.64 -4.64 -0.95
C VAL A 298 -15.97 -5.60 -1.92
N PHE A 299 -14.77 -6.11 -1.59
CA PHE A 299 -14.09 -7.07 -2.46
C PHE A 299 -14.93 -8.33 -2.71
N ARG A 300 -15.58 -8.87 -1.68
CA ARG A 300 -16.48 -10.03 -1.82
C ARG A 300 -17.74 -9.69 -2.61
N VAL A 301 -18.31 -8.50 -2.42
CA VAL A 301 -19.48 -8.05 -3.18
C VAL A 301 -19.11 -7.95 -4.66
N TYR A 302 -18.01 -7.27 -4.99
CA TYR A 302 -17.53 -7.17 -6.37
C TYR A 302 -17.26 -8.54 -6.99
N GLN A 303 -16.61 -9.46 -6.26
CA GLN A 303 -16.42 -10.84 -6.73
C GLN A 303 -17.73 -11.55 -7.06
N GLY A 304 -18.80 -11.30 -6.31
CA GLY A 304 -20.10 -11.90 -6.54
C GLY A 304 -20.84 -11.36 -7.77
N GLU A 305 -20.35 -10.27 -8.38
CA GLU A 305 -20.92 -9.71 -9.62
C GLU A 305 -20.20 -10.24 -10.89
N LEU A 306 -19.07 -10.94 -10.73
CA LEU A 306 -18.29 -11.49 -11.83
C LEU A 306 -18.85 -12.83 -12.29
N LEU A 307 -18.72 -13.12 -13.59
CA LEU A 307 -18.99 -14.44 -14.15
C LEU A 307 -18.15 -15.51 -13.45
N ASP A 308 -18.74 -16.68 -13.21
CA ASP A 308 -17.99 -17.86 -12.79
C ASP A 308 -16.86 -18.21 -13.77
N ALA A 309 -15.74 -18.72 -13.26
CA ALA A 309 -14.53 -18.96 -14.04
C ALA A 309 -14.71 -19.95 -15.22
N ASP A 310 -15.71 -20.83 -15.17
CA ASP A 310 -16.05 -21.77 -16.25
C ASP A 310 -16.88 -21.13 -17.37
N ARG A 311 -17.48 -19.96 -17.11
CA ARG A 311 -18.25 -19.15 -18.05
C ARG A 311 -17.44 -18.00 -18.66
N GLN A 312 -16.21 -17.79 -18.20
CA GLN A 312 -15.31 -16.76 -18.71
C GLN A 312 -14.53 -17.25 -19.94
N ASP A 313 -14.34 -16.34 -20.90
CA ASP A 313 -13.36 -16.55 -21.98
C ASP A 313 -11.94 -16.61 -21.39
N ALA A 314 -11.02 -17.31 -22.07
CA ALA A 314 -9.67 -17.56 -21.58
C ALA A 314 -8.80 -16.29 -21.42
N ASP A 315 -9.19 -15.19 -22.06
CA ASP A 315 -8.55 -13.88 -22.06
C ASP A 315 -9.15 -12.89 -21.03
N ARG A 316 -10.15 -13.32 -20.23
CA ARG A 316 -10.72 -12.45 -19.20
C ARG A 316 -9.76 -12.25 -18.03
N VAL A 317 -9.68 -11.02 -17.56
CA VAL A 317 -8.83 -10.61 -16.44
C VAL A 317 -9.48 -11.06 -15.13
N PRO A 318 -8.85 -11.98 -14.37
CA PRO A 318 -9.38 -12.39 -13.09
C PRO A 318 -9.18 -11.29 -12.04
N PHE A 319 -10.14 -11.20 -11.12
CA PHE A 319 -10.03 -10.38 -9.91
C PHE A 319 -9.63 -11.25 -8.71
N ILE A 320 -8.54 -10.89 -8.04
CA ILE A 320 -8.03 -11.62 -6.88
C ILE A 320 -7.85 -10.66 -5.70
N PRO A 321 -8.71 -10.70 -4.68
CA PRO A 321 -8.49 -9.96 -3.47
C PRO A 321 -7.44 -10.66 -2.59
N LEU A 322 -6.52 -9.86 -2.03
CA LEU A 322 -5.51 -10.30 -1.08
C LEU A 322 -5.63 -9.50 0.21
N THR A 323 -5.20 -10.11 1.31
CA THR A 323 -5.02 -9.35 2.55
C THR A 323 -3.65 -8.69 2.57
N LEU A 324 -3.55 -7.51 3.20
CA LEU A 324 -2.26 -6.84 3.42
C LEU A 324 -1.28 -7.79 4.14
N GLU A 325 -1.78 -8.54 5.11
CA GLU A 325 -1.04 -9.55 5.85
C GLU A 325 -0.46 -10.65 4.94
N THR A 326 -1.22 -11.13 3.95
CA THR A 326 -0.73 -12.13 2.97
C THR A 326 0.45 -11.61 2.16
N VAL A 327 0.44 -10.33 1.78
CA VAL A 327 1.56 -9.72 1.04
C VAL A 327 2.78 -9.60 1.94
N ILE A 328 2.60 -9.19 3.20
CA ILE A 328 3.69 -9.11 4.20
C ILE A 328 4.30 -10.51 4.44
N GLU A 329 3.49 -11.57 4.53
CA GLU A 329 3.98 -12.95 4.67
C GLU A 329 4.76 -13.42 3.42
N ALA A 330 4.36 -13.00 2.23
CA ALA A 330 5.12 -13.27 1.01
C ALA A 330 6.48 -12.55 1.01
N ILE A 331 6.56 -11.34 1.57
CA ILE A 331 7.83 -10.60 1.77
C ILE A 331 8.77 -11.35 2.74
N VAL A 332 8.23 -11.92 3.83
CA VAL A 332 9.01 -12.81 4.72
C VAL A 332 9.52 -14.03 3.96
N THR A 333 8.65 -14.69 3.20
CA THR A 333 9.01 -15.89 2.41
C THR A 333 10.10 -15.57 1.39
N ALA A 334 10.08 -14.36 0.81
CA ALA A 334 11.09 -13.88 -0.12
C ALA A 334 12.43 -13.47 0.55
N GLY A 335 12.53 -13.56 1.88
CA GLY A 335 13.77 -13.31 2.64
C GLY A 335 13.93 -11.87 3.14
N ALA A 336 12.98 -10.98 2.89
CA ALA A 336 13.01 -9.59 3.35
C ALA A 336 12.31 -9.43 4.72
N THR A 337 12.65 -10.29 5.68
CA THR A 337 11.99 -10.41 6.99
C THR A 337 11.99 -9.10 7.79
N ASP A 338 13.10 -8.37 7.82
CA ASP A 338 13.20 -7.11 8.57
C ASP A 338 12.22 -6.06 8.03
N HIS A 339 12.14 -5.93 6.71
CA HIS A 339 11.20 -5.00 6.07
C HIS A 339 9.75 -5.43 6.31
N ALA A 340 9.46 -6.74 6.23
CA ALA A 340 8.14 -7.28 6.54
C ALA A 340 7.73 -7.01 8.00
N GLN A 341 8.66 -7.14 8.96
CA GLN A 341 8.41 -6.85 10.37
C GLN A 341 8.07 -5.37 10.59
N VAL A 342 8.81 -4.46 9.92
CA VAL A 342 8.56 -3.02 9.97
C VAL A 342 7.19 -2.68 9.38
N LEU A 343 6.83 -3.28 8.23
CA LEU A 343 5.49 -3.14 7.64
C LEU A 343 4.40 -3.64 8.59
N TRP A 344 4.58 -4.80 9.20
CA TRP A 344 3.63 -5.36 10.17
C TRP A 344 3.41 -4.41 11.34
N ASN A 345 4.50 -3.98 11.98
CA ASN A 345 4.46 -3.09 13.15
C ASN A 345 3.75 -1.76 12.82
N ARG A 346 3.92 -1.27 11.60
CA ARG A 346 3.33 -0.01 11.17
C ARG A 346 1.87 -0.13 10.74
N TYR A 347 1.48 -1.20 10.05
CA TYR A 347 0.20 -1.26 9.35
C TYR A 347 -0.76 -2.36 9.83
N CYS A 348 -0.26 -3.38 10.54
CA CYS A 348 -1.04 -4.57 10.89
C CYS A 348 -1.01 -4.94 12.38
N ASP A 349 -0.15 -4.36 13.22
CA ASP A 349 -0.04 -4.70 14.64
C ASP A 349 -1.17 -4.11 15.50
N PHE A 350 -2.39 -4.62 15.29
CA PHE A 350 -3.56 -4.24 16.08
C PHE A 350 -3.59 -4.93 17.46
N GLU A 351 -2.75 -5.93 17.68
CA GLU A 351 -2.56 -6.50 19.01
C GLU A 351 -1.92 -5.46 19.95
N ARG A 352 -0.94 -4.70 19.47
CA ARG A 352 -0.36 -3.57 20.22
C ARG A 352 -1.41 -2.52 20.59
N VAL A 353 -2.31 -2.18 19.67
CA VAL A 353 -3.43 -1.25 19.94
C VAL A 353 -4.35 -1.79 21.03
N TYR A 354 -4.67 -3.09 20.97
CA TYR A 354 -5.47 -3.77 21.99
C TYR A 354 -4.78 -3.74 23.37
N ARG A 355 -3.50 -4.13 23.44
CA ARG A 355 -2.74 -4.18 24.69
C ARG A 355 -2.63 -2.80 25.34
N LEU A 356 -2.32 -1.76 24.57
CA LEU A 356 -2.30 -0.38 25.06
C LEU A 356 -3.66 0.03 25.65
N SER A 357 -4.74 -0.27 24.92
CA SER A 357 -6.08 0.09 25.36
C SER A 357 -6.47 -0.62 26.65
N LEU A 358 -6.17 -1.92 26.74
CA LEU A 358 -6.40 -2.72 27.95
C LEU A 358 -5.61 -2.16 29.13
N GLN A 359 -4.33 -1.84 28.92
CA GLN A 359 -3.45 -1.29 29.94
C GLN A 359 -3.99 0.01 30.55
N GLN A 360 -4.45 0.94 29.71
CA GLN A 360 -4.99 2.22 30.19
C GLN A 360 -6.35 2.08 30.87
N LEU A 361 -7.13 1.06 30.51
CA LEU A 361 -8.41 0.78 31.14
C LEU A 361 -8.25 0.11 32.51
N THR A 362 -7.29 -0.81 32.66
CA THR A 362 -7.09 -1.52 33.94
C THR A 362 -6.17 -0.78 34.90
N GLY A 363 -5.37 0.18 34.40
CA GLY A 363 -4.36 0.86 35.20
C GLY A 363 -3.14 0.00 35.52
N ASP A 364 -3.06 -1.21 34.96
CA ASP A 364 -1.92 -2.09 35.15
C ASP A 364 -0.72 -1.55 34.36
N ALA A 365 0.32 -1.08 35.04
CA ALA A 365 1.61 -0.93 34.36
C ALA A 365 2.07 -2.32 33.90
N ALA A 366 2.21 -2.54 32.59
CA ALA A 366 2.60 -3.86 32.08
C ALA A 366 3.88 -4.33 32.78
N ARG A 367 3.79 -5.42 33.56
CA ARG A 367 4.95 -6.25 33.87
C ARG A 367 5.43 -6.78 32.52
N ALA A 368 6.55 -6.25 32.03
CA ALA A 368 7.24 -6.81 30.89
C ALA A 368 7.37 -8.34 31.08
N PRO A 369 7.16 -9.17 30.05
CA PRO A 369 7.45 -10.59 30.17
C PRO A 369 8.90 -10.72 30.61
N ALA A 370 9.13 -11.43 31.72
CA ALA A 370 10.45 -11.70 32.22
C ALA A 370 11.22 -12.43 31.12
N ASN A 371 12.06 -11.70 30.39
CA ASN A 371 13.09 -12.29 29.57
C ASN A 371 13.90 -13.19 30.50
N LYS A 372 13.86 -14.51 30.26
CA LYS A 372 14.76 -15.46 30.90
C LYS A 372 16.18 -15.05 30.49
N SER A 373 16.80 -14.25 31.35
CA SER A 373 18.24 -14.13 31.58
C SER A 373 19.12 -14.50 30.38
N ALA A 374 19.43 -13.52 29.54
CA ALA A 374 20.74 -13.51 28.89
C ALA A 374 21.76 -13.23 30.01
N GLN A 375 22.48 -14.27 30.41
CA GLN A 375 23.61 -14.13 31.32
C GLN A 375 24.60 -13.12 30.72
N HIS A 376 24.88 -12.08 31.49
CA HIS A 376 25.96 -11.14 31.20
C HIS A 376 27.28 -11.91 31.13
N HIS A 377 27.81 -12.11 29.91
CA HIS A 377 29.25 -12.24 29.74
C HIS A 377 29.85 -10.84 29.88
N GLN A 378 30.47 -10.59 31.04
CA GLN A 378 31.40 -9.48 31.22
C GLN A 378 32.54 -9.61 30.19
N PRO A 379 32.90 -8.56 29.44
CA PRO A 379 34.14 -8.57 28.69
C PRO A 379 35.32 -8.47 29.67
N ALA A 380 36.27 -9.41 29.55
CA ALA A 380 37.49 -9.46 30.33
C ALA A 380 38.31 -8.16 30.18
N ALA A 381 38.69 -7.58 31.32
CA ALA A 381 39.57 -6.41 31.37
C ALA A 381 40.96 -6.77 30.82
N LEU A 382 41.43 -6.02 29.82
CA LEU A 382 42.81 -6.06 29.36
C LEU A 382 43.74 -5.41 30.40
N PRO A 383 44.92 -5.97 30.67
CA PRO A 383 45.85 -5.44 31.67
C PRO A 383 46.55 -4.15 31.18
N PRO A 384 46.99 -3.28 32.11
CA PRO A 384 47.48 -1.94 31.78
C PRO A 384 48.93 -1.98 31.28
N THR A 385 49.18 -1.46 30.09
CA THR A 385 50.52 -1.13 29.61
C THR A 385 50.97 0.24 30.11
N ARG A 386 52.21 0.28 30.64
CA ARG A 386 52.83 1.41 31.32
C ARG A 386 53.85 2.11 30.39
N ARG A 387 53.92 3.45 30.49
CA ARG A 387 54.96 4.42 30.02
C ARG A 387 54.95 4.79 28.51
N ALA A 388 55.24 6.03 28.08
CA ALA A 388 55.55 7.30 28.73
C ALA A 388 55.51 8.50 27.73
N LEU A 389 55.17 9.69 28.26
CA LEU A 389 55.64 11.06 27.98
C LEU A 389 55.79 11.62 26.54
N ALA A 390 55.06 12.72 26.25
CA ALA A 390 55.62 14.07 26.05
C ALA A 390 54.52 15.16 25.90
N ALA A 391 54.78 16.33 26.48
CA ALA A 391 53.98 17.58 26.45
C ALA A 391 54.07 18.27 25.07
N THR A 392 53.30 19.29 24.65
CA THR A 392 52.89 20.60 25.24
C THR A 392 51.92 21.31 24.22
N PRO A 393 51.39 22.55 24.42
CA PRO A 393 49.99 22.88 24.10
C PRO A 393 49.77 24.09 23.15
N ALA A 394 48.51 24.53 23.07
CA ALA A 394 47.97 25.82 22.57
C ALA A 394 47.64 25.88 21.06
N LEU A 395 46.56 26.51 20.58
CA LEU A 395 46.08 27.85 20.90
C LEU A 395 44.55 28.00 20.71
N ARG A 396 43.95 28.89 21.51
CA ARG A 396 42.62 29.50 21.32
C ARG A 396 42.66 30.54 20.20
N THR A 397 41.54 30.74 19.51
CA THR A 397 41.04 32.09 19.19
C THR A 397 39.51 32.13 19.13
N ARG A 398 38.97 33.10 19.87
CA ARG A 398 37.58 33.56 19.90
C ARG A 398 37.31 34.56 18.76
N ALA A 399 36.03 34.73 18.44
CA ALA A 399 35.28 35.99 18.25
C ALA A 399 34.48 36.00 16.93
N ALA A 400 33.35 36.69 16.76
CA ALA A 400 32.23 37.15 17.58
C ALA A 400 31.40 38.07 16.65
N SER A 401 30.08 38.12 16.87
CA SER A 401 29.15 39.22 16.48
C SER A 401 28.91 39.42 14.97
N SER A 402 27.76 39.87 14.44
CA SER A 402 26.62 40.64 14.96
C SER A 402 25.44 40.57 13.95
N ARG A 403 24.19 40.52 14.46
CA ARG A 403 22.94 40.94 13.76
C ARG A 403 22.90 42.49 13.63
N PRO A 404 21.85 43.23 13.17
CA PRO A 404 20.47 42.87 12.73
C PRO A 404 19.84 43.69 11.56
N CYS A 405 18.56 43.37 11.25
CA CYS A 405 17.42 44.31 11.05
C CYS A 405 16.87 44.61 9.64
N GLY A 406 15.51 44.66 9.55
CA GLY A 406 14.68 45.29 8.50
C GLY A 406 13.89 44.29 7.65
N ALA A 407 12.64 43.88 7.93
CA ALA A 407 11.35 44.58 7.99
C ALA A 407 10.69 44.92 6.63
N ALA A 408 9.48 44.34 6.42
CA ALA A 408 8.37 44.77 5.53
C ALA A 408 8.60 44.67 4.00
N THR A 409 7.65 44.36 3.10
CA THR A 409 6.20 44.56 3.10
C THR A 409 5.55 43.72 1.98
N LYS A 410 4.25 43.48 2.11
CA LYS A 410 3.28 42.95 1.12
C LYS A 410 3.37 43.57 -0.29
N ARG A 411 3.03 42.79 -1.32
CA ARG A 411 2.06 43.16 -2.39
C ARG A 411 1.61 41.96 -3.21
N GLU A 412 0.28 41.80 -3.27
CA GLU A 412 -0.49 40.97 -4.20
C GLU A 412 -0.62 41.65 -5.58
N ALA A 413 -1.13 40.85 -6.53
CA ALA A 413 -1.71 41.16 -7.85
C ALA A 413 -0.71 41.36 -9.01
N VAL A 414 -0.58 40.35 -9.89
CA VAL A 414 -1.40 40.08 -11.09
C VAL A 414 -1.42 38.59 -11.35
#